data_AF-A0A5C4U3D2-F1
#
_entry.id   AF-A0A5C4U3D2-F1
#
_cell.length_a   1.000
_cell.length_b   1.000
_cell.length_c   1.000
_cell.angle_alpha   90.00
_cell.angle_beta   90.00
_cell.angle_gamma   90.00
#
_symmetry.space_group_name_H-M   'P 1'
#
loop_
_entity.id
_entity.type
_entity.pdbx_description
1 polymer ?
#
loop_
_entity_poly.entity_id
_entity_poly.type
_entity_poly.pdbx_seq_one_letter_code
_entity_poly.pdbx_strand_id
1 'polypeptide(L)'
;MSLVEIIVAILVIFATFMVVATVFAQWRAPDALTRANLMGPTVAVAFPVLIVAKLIYDIAEHGFDLHDFLRALLAIAGAWIVASVGSFYLARSIYGVTVVDETPEGSASEGAGK
;
A
#
# COMPACT_ATOMS: atom_id res chain seq x y z
N MET A 1 25.85 18.87 9.76
CA MET A 1 24.63 18.53 9.02
C MET A 1 24.06 19.80 8.41
N SER A 2 23.81 19.80 7.11
CA SER A 2 23.15 20.90 6.42
C SER A 2 21.64 20.91 6.75
N LEU A 3 20.97 22.05 6.55
CA LEU A 3 19.52 22.15 6.73
C LEU A 3 18.77 21.16 5.83
N VAL A 4 19.28 20.90 4.62
CA VAL A 4 18.68 19.95 3.67
C VAL A 4 18.76 18.52 4.22
N GLU A 5 19.91 18.10 4.74
CA GLU A 5 20.07 16.77 5.34
C GLU A 5 19.09 16.54 6.50
N ILE A 6 18.83 17.58 7.30
CA ILE A 6 17.85 17.51 8.41
C ILE A 6 16.44 17.29 7.84
N ILE A 7 16.04 18.02 6.79
CA ILE A 7 14.73 17.85 6.15
C ILE A 7 14.60 16.45 5.56
N VAL A 8 15.62 15.97 4.84
CA VAL A 8 15.65 14.62 4.26
C VAL A 8 15.53 13.56 5.36
N ALA A 9 16.28 13.70 6.45
CA ALA A 9 16.21 12.78 7.58
C ALA A 9 14.80 12.72 8.21
N ILE A 10 14.15 13.88 8.39
CA ILE A 10 12.77 13.94 8.92
C ILE A 10 11.80 13.21 7.97
N LEU A 11 11.90 13.44 6.66
CA LEU A 11 11.05 12.78 5.67
C LEU A 11 11.24 11.25 5.68
N VAL A 12 12.49 10.78 5.76
CA VAL A 12 12.82 9.35 5.82
C VAL A 12 12.31 8.71 7.11
N ILE A 13 12.46 9.39 8.26
CA ILE A 13 11.94 8.91 9.55
C ILE A 13 10.40 8.83 9.50
N PHE A 14 9.74 9.85 8.96
CA PHE A 14 8.29 9.86 8.80
C PHE A 14 7.80 8.73 7.89
N ALA A 15 8.45 8.52 6.74
CA ALA A 15 8.10 7.41 5.85
C ALA A 15 8.31 6.05 6.52
N THR A 16 9.42 5.89 7.25
CA THR A 16 9.69 4.67 8.03
C THR A 16 8.60 4.42 9.07
N PHE A 17 8.18 5.46 9.80
CA PHE A 17 7.08 5.36 10.74
C PHE A 17 5.77 4.91 10.07
N MET A 18 5.43 5.46 8.90
CA MET A 18 4.25 5.03 8.12
C MET A 18 4.32 3.55 7.71
N VAL A 19 5.49 3.07 7.26
CA VAL A 19 5.69 1.65 6.91
C VAL A 19 5.52 0.75 8.14
N VAL A 20 6.18 1.10 9.24
CA VAL A 20 6.12 0.32 10.48
C VAL A 20 4.70 0.31 11.06
N ALA A 21 4.02 1.45 11.07
CA ALA A 21 2.62 1.54 11.49
C ALA A 21 1.71 0.64 10.62
N THR A 22 1.95 0.61 9.31
CA THR A 22 1.23 -0.28 8.40
C THR A 22 1.48 -1.74 8.74
N VAL A 23 2.73 -2.16 8.97
CA VAL A 23 3.06 -3.53 9.39
C VAL A 23 2.33 -3.91 10.67
N PHE A 24 2.33 -3.03 11.67
CA PHE A 24 1.59 -3.26 12.92
C PHE A 24 0.08 -3.34 12.73
N ALA A 25 -0.48 -2.55 11.82
CA ALA A 25 -1.89 -2.61 11.46
C ALA A 25 -2.23 -3.92 10.76
N GLN A 26 -1.38 -4.38 9.83
CA GLN A 26 -1.52 -5.67 9.16
C GLN A 26 -1.54 -6.82 10.15
N TRP A 27 -0.60 -6.88 11.11
CA TRP A 27 -0.58 -7.95 12.11
C TRP A 27 -1.83 -8.03 12.96
N ARG A 28 -2.45 -6.88 13.27
CA ARG A 28 -3.65 -6.79 14.09
C ARG A 28 -4.95 -7.00 13.30
N ALA A 29 -4.91 -6.99 11.98
CA ALA A 29 -6.12 -7.03 11.16
C ALA A 29 -6.78 -8.42 11.17
N PRO A 30 -8.11 -8.52 11.38
CA PRO A 30 -8.78 -9.79 11.58
C PRO A 30 -9.01 -10.60 10.29
N ASP A 31 -9.14 -9.91 9.15
CA ASP A 31 -9.53 -10.54 7.88
C ASP A 31 -8.65 -10.06 6.70
N ALA A 32 -8.73 -10.80 5.59
CA ALA A 32 -7.93 -10.55 4.40
C ALA A 32 -8.29 -9.24 3.68
N LEU A 33 -9.56 -8.81 3.70
CA LEU A 33 -10.00 -7.60 3.01
C LEU A 33 -9.56 -6.34 3.78
N THR A 34 -9.64 -6.37 5.11
CA THR A 34 -9.09 -5.32 5.98
C THR A 34 -7.57 -5.23 5.80
N ARG A 35 -6.86 -6.37 5.74
CA ARG A 35 -5.41 -6.40 5.42
C ARG A 35 -5.12 -5.77 4.06
N ALA A 36 -5.90 -6.08 3.03
CA ALA A 36 -5.74 -5.46 1.71
C ALA A 36 -5.82 -3.93 1.78
N ASN A 37 -6.86 -3.41 2.45
CA ASN A 37 -7.11 -1.97 2.53
C ASN A 37 -6.09 -1.22 3.41
N LEU A 38 -5.51 -1.91 4.40
CA LEU A 38 -4.50 -1.33 5.29
C LEU A 38 -3.14 -1.12 4.61
N MET A 39 -2.92 -1.56 3.37
CA MET A 39 -1.67 -1.30 2.63
C MET A 39 -1.54 0.17 2.16
N GLY A 40 -2.64 0.94 2.22
CA GLY A 40 -2.72 2.32 1.74
C GLY A 40 -1.61 3.25 2.25
N PRO A 41 -1.34 3.37 3.56
CA PRO A 41 -0.35 4.32 4.06
C PRO A 41 1.07 4.07 3.55
N THR A 42 1.49 2.81 3.43
CA THR A 42 2.79 2.46 2.85
C THR A 42 2.90 2.90 1.38
N VAL A 43 1.90 2.56 0.57
CA VAL A 43 2.00 2.75 -0.89
C VAL A 43 1.65 4.18 -1.31
N ALA A 44 0.63 4.77 -0.71
CA ALA A 44 0.15 6.10 -1.07
C ALA A 44 0.99 7.22 -0.44
N VAL A 45 1.62 7.00 0.71
CA VAL A 45 2.31 8.04 1.47
C VAL A 45 3.80 7.75 1.64
N ALA A 46 4.17 6.61 2.25
CA ALA A 46 5.57 6.36 2.57
C ALA A 46 6.46 6.28 1.32
N PHE A 47 6.01 5.55 0.30
CA PHE A 47 6.78 5.36 -0.93
C PHE A 47 7.03 6.68 -1.69
N PRO A 48 6.01 7.54 -1.94
CA PRO A 48 6.25 8.85 -2.55
C PRO A 48 7.11 9.77 -1.71
N VAL A 49 6.94 9.77 -0.38
CA VAL A 49 7.77 10.59 0.52
C VAL A 49 9.24 10.18 0.43
N LEU A 50 9.56 8.89 0.35
CA LEU A 50 10.95 8.43 0.18
C LEU A 50 11.54 8.87 -1.17
N ILE A 51 10.76 8.80 -2.24
CA ILE A 51 11.20 9.25 -3.57
C ILE A 51 11.48 10.77 -3.55
N VAL A 52 10.60 11.55 -2.94
CA VAL A 52 10.77 13.00 -2.80
C VAL A 52 11.98 13.33 -1.91
N ALA A 53 12.19 12.61 -0.81
CA ALA A 53 13.35 12.79 0.06
C ALA A 53 14.67 12.54 -0.71
N LYS A 54 14.72 11.48 -1.52
CA LYS A 54 15.87 11.18 -2.40
C LYS A 54 16.09 12.29 -3.43
N LEU A 55 15.02 12.76 -4.09
CA LEU A 55 15.11 13.85 -5.06
C LEU A 55 15.64 15.15 -4.44
N ILE A 56 15.17 15.52 -3.25
CA ILE A 56 15.66 16.70 -2.52
C ILE A 56 17.15 16.57 -2.20
N TYR A 57 17.57 15.38 -1.75
CA TYR A 57 18.97 15.09 -1.44
C TYR A 57 19.87 15.26 -2.68
N ASP A 58 19.49 14.65 -3.81
CA ASP A 58 20.30 14.73 -5.03
C ASP A 58 20.37 16.14 -5.61
N ILE A 59 19.26 16.89 -5.56
CA ILE A 59 19.25 18.29 -6.00
C ILE A 59 20.25 19.13 -5.19
N ALA A 60 20.42 18.83 -3.90
CA ALA A 60 21.36 19.54 -3.05
C ALA A 60 22.82 19.14 -3.28
N GLU A 61 23.08 17.86 -3.59
CA GLU A 61 24.46 17.35 -3.76
C GLU A 61 25.00 17.58 -5.18
N HIS A 62 24.14 17.46 -6.20
CA HIS A 62 24.53 17.44 -7.62
C HIS A 62 23.87 18.55 -8.45
N GLY A 63 22.92 19.29 -7.89
CA GLY A 63 22.11 20.26 -8.61
C GLY A 63 20.89 19.63 -9.27
N PHE A 64 20.05 20.46 -9.90
CA PHE A 64 18.81 19.99 -10.52
C PHE A 64 19.06 19.28 -11.86
N ASP A 65 18.65 18.02 -11.94
CA ASP A 65 18.61 17.23 -13.19
C ASP A 65 17.15 16.89 -13.55
N LEU A 66 16.76 17.24 -14.78
CA LEU A 66 15.43 16.95 -15.33
C LEU A 66 15.16 15.44 -15.45
N HIS A 67 16.18 14.64 -15.76
CA HIS A 67 16.06 13.19 -15.88
C HIS A 67 15.67 12.56 -14.53
N ASP A 68 16.32 12.97 -13.44
CA ASP A 68 16.02 12.46 -12.10
C ASP A 68 14.65 12.91 -11.61
N PHE A 69 14.26 14.14 -11.92
CA PHE A 69 12.92 14.65 -11.66
C PHE A 69 11.82 13.83 -12.36
N LEU A 70 11.98 13.57 -13.67
CA LEU A 70 11.02 12.76 -14.43
C LEU A 70 10.96 11.32 -13.94
N ARG A 71 12.10 10.73 -13.58
CA ARG A 71 12.18 9.37 -13.06
C ARG A 71 11.49 9.26 -11.69
N ALA A 72 11.61 10.28 -10.84
CA ALA A 72 10.87 10.35 -9.57
C ALA A 72 9.35 10.38 -9.81
N LEU A 73 8.88 11.23 -10.74
CA LEU A 73 7.46 11.32 -11.08
C LEU A 73 6.91 9.99 -11.63
N LEU A 74 7.65 9.37 -12.56
CA LEU A 74 7.29 8.07 -13.14
C LEU A 74 7.31 6.95 -12.10
N ALA A 75 8.25 6.97 -11.15
CA ALA A 75 8.30 5.98 -10.07
C ALA A 75 7.07 6.08 -9.15
N ILE A 76 6.65 7.31 -8.79
CA ILE A 76 5.44 7.53 -7.98
C ILE A 76 4.19 7.09 -8.74
N ALA A 77 4.03 7.56 -9.97
CA ALA A 77 2.87 7.21 -10.80
C ALA A 77 2.81 5.71 -11.09
N GLY A 78 3.93 5.09 -11.43
CA GLY A 78 4.03 3.66 -11.67
C GLY A 78 3.66 2.84 -10.44
N ALA A 79 4.17 3.22 -9.26
CA ALA A 79 3.81 2.56 -8.01
C ALA A 79 2.30 2.64 -7.73
N TRP A 80 1.69 3.81 -7.89
CA TRP A 80 0.26 4.00 -7.66
C TRP A 80 -0.62 3.26 -8.66
N ILE A 81 -0.26 3.26 -9.95
CA ILE A 81 -1.00 2.54 -10.99
C ILE A 81 -0.98 1.03 -10.68
N VAL A 82 0.22 0.47 -10.45
CA VAL A 82 0.37 -0.97 -10.16
C VAL A 82 -0.36 -1.35 -8.87
N ALA A 83 -0.27 -0.52 -7.83
CA ALA A 83 -0.95 -0.79 -6.57
C ALA A 83 -2.48 -0.73 -6.70
N SER A 84 -3.01 0.20 -7.50
CA SER A 84 -4.44 0.30 -7.78
C SER A 84 -4.96 -0.96 -8.49
N VAL A 85 -4.26 -1.40 -9.54
CA VAL A 85 -4.59 -2.63 -10.28
C VAL A 85 -4.45 -3.87 -9.38
N GLY A 86 -3.37 -3.97 -8.61
CA GLY A 86 -3.14 -5.05 -7.67
C GLY A 86 -4.24 -5.15 -6.61
N SER A 87 -4.65 -4.01 -6.02
CA SER A 87 -5.73 -3.96 -5.04
C SER A 87 -7.07 -4.38 -5.65
N PHE A 88 -7.34 -4.03 -6.90
CA PHE A 88 -8.56 -4.45 -7.60
C PHE A 88 -8.62 -5.97 -7.79
N TYR A 89 -7.54 -6.57 -8.29
CA TYR A 89 -7.48 -8.03 -8.46
C TYR A 89 -7.54 -8.77 -7.13
N LEU A 90 -6.87 -8.25 -6.10
CA LEU A 90 -6.85 -8.84 -4.77
C LEU A 90 -8.23 -8.76 -4.08
N ALA A 91 -8.94 -7.65 -4.21
CA ALA A 91 -10.31 -7.56 -3.72
C ALA A 91 -11.19 -8.61 -4.41
N ARG A 92 -11.11 -8.73 -5.74
CA ARG A 92 -11.92 -9.69 -6.50
C ARG A 92 -11.61 -11.14 -6.17
N SER A 93 -10.34 -11.47 -5.91
CA SER A 93 -9.97 -12.83 -5.51
C SER A 93 -10.47 -13.18 -4.11
N ILE A 94 -10.49 -12.21 -3.18
CA ILE A 94 -11.05 -12.41 -1.84
C ILE A 94 -12.58 -12.64 -1.94
N TYR A 95 -13.30 -11.80 -2.67
CA TYR A 95 -14.76 -11.96 -2.86
C TYR A 95 -15.13 -13.25 -3.61
N GLY A 96 -14.29 -13.72 -4.54
CA GLY A 96 -14.56 -14.95 -5.30
C GLY A 96 -14.52 -16.23 -4.48
N VAL A 97 -13.85 -16.23 -3.31
CA VAL A 97 -13.72 -17.40 -2.44
C VAL A 97 -14.80 -17.41 -1.34
N THR A 98 -15.26 -16.25 -0.87
CA THR A 98 -16.27 -16.14 0.20
C THR A 98 -17.70 -16.48 -0.21
N VAL A 99 -18.02 -16.54 -1.51
CA VAL A 99 -19.38 -16.83 -2.01
C VAL A 99 -19.68 -18.34 -2.09
N VAL A 100 -18.67 -19.21 -1.96
CA VAL A 100 -18.84 -20.66 -2.14
C VAL A 100 -19.21 -21.40 -0.83
N ASP A 101 -19.04 -20.80 0.34
CA ASP A 101 -19.28 -21.46 1.64
C ASP A 101 -20.69 -21.29 2.22
N GLU A 102 -21.63 -20.62 1.52
CA GLU A 102 -23.06 -20.65 1.92
C GLU A 102 -23.80 -21.87 1.32
N THR A 103 -23.25 -23.07 1.42
CA THR A 103 -24.08 -24.27 1.30
C THR A 103 -24.69 -24.54 2.67
N PRO A 104 -26.00 -24.33 2.89
CA PRO A 104 -26.61 -24.65 4.16
C PRO A 104 -26.65 -26.18 4.29
N GLU A 105 -25.79 -26.76 5.12
CA GLU A 105 -25.82 -28.18 5.51
C GLU A 105 -27.07 -28.56 6.34
N GLY A 106 -28.24 -27.97 6.05
CA GLY A 106 -29.45 -28.14 6.86
C GLY A 106 -30.76 -28.33 6.10
N SER A 107 -30.85 -28.07 4.79
CA SER A 107 -32.16 -28.02 4.11
C SER A 107 -32.56 -29.28 3.31
N ALA A 108 -31.88 -30.42 3.53
CA ALA A 108 -32.14 -31.65 2.78
C ALA A 108 -32.92 -32.74 3.55
N SER A 109 -33.68 -32.41 4.61
CA SER A 109 -34.48 -33.43 5.32
C SER A 109 -35.95 -33.06 5.64
N GLU A 110 -36.50 -31.98 5.07
CA GLU A 110 -37.86 -31.55 5.37
C GLU A 110 -38.78 -31.60 4.14
N GLY A 111 -38.90 -32.78 3.53
CA GLY A 111 -39.75 -32.97 2.35
C GLY A 111 -40.26 -34.40 2.12
N ALA A 112 -40.07 -35.32 3.07
CA ALA A 112 -40.58 -36.69 2.98
C ALA A 112 -41.41 -37.01 4.24
N GLY A 113 -42.66 -36.54 4.26
CA GLY A 113 -43.58 -36.91 5.32
C GLY A 113 -44.74 -35.94 5.52
N LYS A 114 -45.65 -35.90 4.54
CA LYS A 114 -47.12 -35.92 4.73
C LYS A 114 -47.84 -35.67 3.40
#